data_AF-A0A2A5RV09-F1
#
_entry.id   AF-A0A2A5RV09-F1
#
_cell.length_a   1.000
_cell.length_b   1.000
_cell.length_c   1.000
_cell.angle_alpha   90.00
_cell.angle_beta   90.00
_cell.angle_gamma   90.00
#
_symmetry.space_group_name_H-M   'P 1'
#
loop_
_entity.id
_entity.type
_entity.pdbx_description
1 polymer ?
#
loop_
_entity_poly.entity_id
_entity_poly.type
_entity_poly.pdbx_seq_one_letter_code
_entity_poly.pdbx_strand_id
1 'polypeptide(L)' 'MKFEDGKRTKEIQAYKAWFSQEGLPPFEVKFEKKVELPAYLSIVEFDNIEACEVSYNIYFRAEDLKEVR' A
#
# COMPACT_ATOMS: atom_id res chain seq x y z
N MET A 1 0.07 12.98 -0.53
CA MET A 1 -0.28 14.01 0.48
C MET A 1 -0.49 15.33 -0.23
N LYS A 2 -1.69 15.91 -0.16
CA LYS A 2 -1.98 17.14 -0.90
C LYS A 2 -1.48 18.35 -0.13
N PHE A 3 -0.81 19.24 -0.84
CA PHE A 3 -0.45 20.55 -0.34
C PHE A 3 -1.22 21.61 -1.12
N GLU A 4 -1.82 22.55 -0.41
CA GLU A 4 -2.36 23.79 -0.97
C GLU A 4 -1.66 24.94 -0.24
N ASP A 5 -1.09 25.89 -1.00
CA ASP A 5 -0.31 27.01 -0.47
C ASP A 5 0.83 26.61 0.49
N GLY A 6 1.49 25.49 0.20
CA GLY A 6 2.59 24.97 1.02
C GLY A 6 2.16 24.34 2.35
N LYS A 7 0.85 24.28 2.64
CA LYS A 7 0.30 23.65 3.85
C LYS A 7 -0.28 22.28 3.53
N ARG A 8 -0.09 21.33 4.44
CA ARG A 8 -0.74 20.01 4.37
C ARG A 8 -2.25 20.21 4.49
N THR A 9 -3.01 19.68 3.54
CA THR A 9 -4.46 19.59 3.66
C THR A 9 -4.86 18.39 4.53
N LYS A 10 -6.16 18.30 4.88
CA LYS A 10 -6.75 17.13 5.55
C LYS A 10 -7.14 16.02 4.56
N GLU A 11 -6.87 16.19 3.27
CA GLU A 11 -7.24 15.24 2.22
C GLU A 11 -6.35 13.98 2.30
N ILE A 12 -6.98 12.81 2.43
CA ILE A 12 -6.28 11.53 2.38
C ILE A 12 -6.01 11.23 0.90
N GLN A 13 -4.74 11.07 0.54
CA GLN A 13 -4.33 10.78 -0.85
C GLN A 13 -3.87 9.35 -1.08
N ALA A 14 -3.60 8.60 -0.01
CA ALA A 14 -3.19 7.21 -0.10
C ALA A 14 -3.37 6.53 1.25
N TYR A 15 -3.57 5.23 1.20
CA TYR A 15 -3.62 4.32 2.34
C TYR A 15 -2.39 3.42 2.28
N LYS A 16 -1.95 2.95 3.45
CA LYS A 16 -0.86 1.98 3.56
C LYS A 16 -1.31 0.81 4.41
N ALA A 17 -0.92 -0.38 4.01
CA ALA A 17 -1.04 -1.59 4.81
C ALA A 17 0.31 -2.33 4.83
N TRP A 18 0.53 -3.07 5.93
CA TRP A 18 1.72 -3.88 6.14
C TRP A 18 1.44 -5.33 5.80
N PHE A 19 2.36 -5.96 5.10
CA PHE A 19 2.30 -7.36 4.71
C PHE A 19 3.61 -8.05 5.06
N SER A 20 3.55 -9.35 5.25
CA SER A 20 4.71 -10.19 5.56
C SER A 20 4.63 -11.47 4.75
N GLN A 21 5.79 -12.02 4.41
CA GLN A 21 5.94 -13.33 3.80
C GLN A 21 7.13 -14.04 4.43
N GLU A 22 7.12 -15.37 4.38
CA GLU A 22 8.21 -16.16 4.95
C GLU A 22 9.56 -15.79 4.32
N GLY A 23 10.59 -15.69 5.17
CA GLY A 23 11.97 -15.43 4.72
C GLY A 23 12.26 -13.98 4.33
N LEU A 24 11.28 -13.07 4.36
CA LEU A 24 11.48 -11.66 4.03
C LEU A 24 10.97 -10.74 5.15
N PRO A 25 11.61 -9.57 5.36
CA PRO A 25 11.07 -8.56 6.25
C PRO A 25 9.66 -8.12 5.83
N PRO A 26 8.80 -7.71 6.78
CA PRO A 26 7.54 -7.08 6.45
C PRO A 26 7.75 -5.85 5.56
N PHE A 27 6.80 -5.59 4.68
CA PHE A 27 6.86 -4.49 3.72
C PHE A 27 5.52 -3.75 3.65
N GLU A 28 5.60 -2.46 3.30
CA GLU A 28 4.42 -1.61 3.10
C GLU A 28 3.98 -1.63 1.63
N VAL A 29 2.68 -1.72 1.41
CA VAL A 29 2.06 -1.48 0.09
C VAL A 29 1.15 -0.27 0.19
N LYS A 30 1.27 0.65 -0.78
CA LYS A 30 0.40 1.83 -0.91
C LYS A 30 -0.78 1.53 -1.81
N PHE A 31 -1.93 2.10 -1.46
CA PHE A 31 -3.16 2.07 -2.23
C PHE A 31 -3.71 3.49 -2.39
N GLU A 32 -4.25 3.82 -3.56
CA GLU A 32 -4.87 5.12 -3.80
C GLU A 32 -6.22 5.25 -3.10
N LYS A 33 -6.89 4.11 -2.90
CA LYS A 33 -8.18 4.01 -2.22
C LYS A 33 -8.03 3.17 -0.95
N LYS A 34 -8.99 3.30 -0.04
CA LYS A 34 -9.03 2.46 1.16
C LYS A 34 -9.43 1.05 0.72
N VAL A 35 -8.57 0.07 0.99
CA VAL A 35 -8.83 -1.35 0.72
C VAL A 35 -9.41 -2.03 1.96
N GLU A 36 -10.19 -3.08 1.75
CA GLU A 36 -10.68 -3.96 2.81
C GLU A 36 -9.64 -5.06 3.08
N LEU A 37 -9.17 -5.15 4.33
CA LEU A 37 -8.22 -6.19 4.71
C LEU A 37 -8.99 -7.44 5.17
N PRO A 38 -8.59 -8.64 4.73
CA PRO A 38 -9.15 -9.89 5.23
C PRO A 38 -8.69 -10.16 6.66
N ALA A 39 -9.04 -11.34 7.19
CA ALA A 39 -8.61 -11.74 8.52
C ALA A 39 -7.08 -11.73 8.65
N TYR A 40 -6.60 -11.48 9.86
CA TYR A 40 -5.16 -11.51 10.15
C TYR A 40 -4.58 -12.88 9.78
N LEU A 41 -3.45 -12.87 9.06
CA LEU A 41 -2.78 -14.05 8.48
C LEU A 41 -3.51 -14.72 7.30
N SER A 42 -4.58 -14.13 6.74
CA SER A 42 -5.10 -14.56 5.43
C SER A 42 -4.04 -14.37 4.35
N ILE A 43 -3.98 -15.33 3.42
CA ILE A 43 -3.16 -15.22 2.21
C ILE A 43 -3.88 -14.28 1.24
N VAL A 44 -3.12 -13.34 0.66
CA VAL A 44 -3.67 -12.35 -0.27
C VAL A 44 -2.88 -12.31 -1.57
N GLU A 45 -3.56 -11.98 -2.65
CA GLU A 45 -2.97 -11.66 -3.94
C GLU A 45 -3.26 -10.18 -4.23
N PHE A 46 -2.24 -9.44 -4.68
CA PHE A 46 -2.37 -8.03 -5.03
C PHE A 46 -2.78 -7.87 -6.49
N ASP A 47 -3.68 -6.92 -6.76
CA ASP A 47 -3.99 -6.50 -8.10
C ASP A 47 -2.98 -5.44 -8.57
N ASN A 48 -2.27 -5.75 -9.65
CA ASN A 48 -1.33 -4.83 -10.32
C ASN A 48 -0.24 -4.26 -9.39
N ILE A 49 0.39 -5.10 -8.58
CA ILE A 49 1.50 -4.64 -7.72
C ILE A 49 2.72 -4.21 -8.54
N GLU A 50 3.29 -3.07 -8.17
CA GLU A 50 4.47 -2.51 -8.80
C GLU A 50 5.42 -1.89 -7.77
N ALA A 51 6.70 -1.82 -8.12
CA ALA A 51 7.70 -1.07 -7.37
C ALA A 51 7.83 0.33 -7.99
N CYS A 52 7.64 1.36 -7.17
CA CYS A 52 7.80 2.75 -7.56
C CYS A 52 9.09 3.32 -6.95
N GLU A 53 9.94 3.91 -7.77
CA GLU A 53 11.11 4.66 -7.32
C GLU A 53 10.83 6.17 -7.35
N VAL A 54 11.01 6.84 -6.22
CA VAL A 54 10.90 8.30 -6.09
C VAL A 54 12.06 8.83 -5.28
N SER A 55 12.92 9.64 -5.90
CA SER A 55 14.08 10.25 -5.25
C SER A 55 14.92 9.21 -4.49
N TYR A 56 15.28 8.11 -5.16
CA TYR A 56 16.03 6.97 -4.60
C TYR A 56 15.33 6.19 -3.48
N ASN A 57 14.06 6.47 -3.18
CA ASN A 57 13.25 5.67 -2.28
C ASN A 57 12.35 4.73 -3.08
N ILE A 58 12.40 3.44 -2.75
CA ILE A 58 11.56 2.41 -3.37
C ILE A 58 10.39 2.11 -2.44
N TYR A 59 9.18 2.02 -3.00
CA TYR A 59 8.00 1.52 -2.29
C TYR A 59 7.12 0.71 -3.23
N PHE A 60 6.27 -0.16 -2.66
CA PHE A 60 5.29 -0.91 -3.43
C PHE A 60 3.95 -0.17 -3.50
N ARG A 61 3.30 -0.23 -4.66
CA ARG A 61 1.92 0.23 -4.88
C ARG A 61 1.11 -0.90 -5.51
N ALA A 62 -0.17 -1.01 -5.14
CA ALA A 62 -1.13 -1.91 -5.78
C ALA A 62 -2.48 -1.20 -5.92
N GLU A 63 -3.32 -1.71 -6.83
CA GLU A 63 -4.67 -1.16 -7.05
C GLU A 63 -5.65 -1.67 -5.98
N ASP A 64 -5.62 -2.96 -5.70
CA ASP A 64 -6.45 -3.63 -4.69
C ASP A 64 -5.77 -4.94 -4.23
N LEU A 65 -6.46 -5.73 -3.40
CA LEU A 65 -6.07 -7.09 -3.03
C LEU A 65 -7.29 -7.98 -2.83
N LYS A 66 -7.09 -9.30 -2.99
CA LYS A 66 -8.10 -10.33 -2.73
C LYS A 66 -7.55 -11.42 -1.83
N GLU A 67 -8.40 -11.98 -0.97
CA GLU A 67 -8.08 -13.19 -0.22
C GLU A 67 -7.98 -14.40 -1.17
N VAL A 68 -6.93 -15.19 -1.00
CA VAL A 68 -6.75 -16.49 -1.66
C VAL A 68 -7.32 -17.58 -0.74
N ARG A 69 -8.19 -18.43 -1.28
CA ARG A 69 -8.79 -19.57 -0.58
C ARG A 69 -8.37 -20.89 -1.19
#